data_AF-A0A447KWE8-F1
#
_entry.id   AF-A0A447KWE8-F1
#
_cell.length_a   1.000
_cell.length_b   1.000
_cell.length_c   1.000
_cell.angle_alpha   90.00
_cell.angle_beta   90.00
_cell.angle_gamma   90.00
#
_symmetry.space_group_name_H-M   'P 1'
#
loop_
_entity.id
_entity.type
_entity.pdbx_description
1 polymer ?
#
loop_
_entity_poly.entity_id
_entity_poly.type
_entity_poly.pdbx_seq_one_letter_code
_entity_poly.pdbx_strand_id
1 'polypeptide(L)' 'MRLLSLLRNKILVIVATVVACLIFYLLALDSYCDQGESFALGICSITRFVPW' A
#
# COMPACT_ATOMS: atom_id res chain seq x y z
N MET A 1 -19.45 27.01 1.52
CA MET A 1 -19.54 25.55 1.27
C MET A 1 -18.66 25.03 0.13
N ARG A 2 -18.46 25.75 -1.00
CA ARG A 2 -17.64 25.27 -2.15
C ARG A 2 -16.13 25.11 -1.89
N LEU A 3 -15.56 25.89 -0.97
CA LEU A 3 -14.13 25.81 -0.64
C LEU A 3 -13.76 24.49 0.05
N LEU A 4 -14.66 23.99 0.90
CA LEU A 4 -14.45 22.80 1.73
C LEU A 4 -14.52 21.50 0.89
N SER A 5 -15.33 21.48 -0.16
CA SER A 5 -15.38 20.37 -1.12
C SER A 5 -14.15 20.27 -2.02
N LEU A 6 -13.52 21.40 -2.36
CA LEU A 6 -12.29 21.41 -3.16
C LEU A 6 -11.08 20.88 -2.36
N LEU A 7 -10.95 21.31 -1.10
CA LEU A 7 -9.97 20.77 -0.16
C LEU A 7 -10.16 19.27 0.06
N ARG A 8 -11.41 18.82 0.22
CA ARG A 8 -11.74 17.40 0.38
C ARG A 8 -11.35 16.57 -0.84
N ASN A 9 -11.63 17.02 -2.06
CA ASN A 9 -11.20 16.30 -3.28
C ASN A 9 -9.68 16.22 -3.40
N LYS A 10 -8.95 17.30 -3.06
CA LYS A 10 -7.49 17.30 -3.11
C LYS A 10 -6.89 16.32 -2.10
N ILE A 11 -7.44 16.26 -0.88
CA ILE A 11 -7.05 15.26 0.12
C ILE A 11 -7.39 13.85 -0.36
N LEU A 12 -8.56 13.65 -0.97
CA LEU A 12 -9.01 12.35 -1.44
C LEU A 12 -8.11 11.80 -2.55
N VAL A 13 -7.65 12.66 -3.46
CA VAL A 13 -6.65 12.31 -4.48
C VAL A 13 -5.31 11.94 -3.83
N ILE A 14 -4.83 12.73 -2.87
CA ILE A 14 -3.56 12.44 -2.18
C ILE A 14 -3.65 11.09 -1.44
N VAL A 15 -4.73 10.86 -0.71
CA VAL A 15 -4.97 9.60 0.02
C VAL A 15 -5.05 8.43 -0.96
N ALA A 16 -5.77 8.57 -2.07
CA ALA A 16 -5.87 7.53 -3.09
C ALA A 16 -4.50 7.18 -3.69
N THR A 17 -3.67 8.20 -3.99
CA THR A 17 -2.31 7.98 -4.49
C THR A 17 -1.43 7.27 -3.47
N VAL A 18 -1.47 7.69 -2.20
CA VAL A 18 -0.70 7.03 -1.13
C VAL A 18 -1.12 5.57 -0.97
N VAL A 19 -2.43 5.30 -0.96
CA VAL A 19 -2.97 3.92 -0.88
C VAL A 19 -2.51 3.10 -2.07
N ALA A 20 -2.57 3.63 -3.29
CA ALA A 20 -2.08 2.93 -4.47
C ALA A 20 -0.58 2.60 -4.37
N CYS A 21 0.26 3.54 -3.92
CA CYS A 21 1.68 3.29 -3.68
C CYS A 21 1.92 2.18 -2.66
N LEU A 22 1.15 2.15 -1.57
CA LEU A 22 1.25 1.09 -0.56
C LEU A 22 0.86 -0.28 -1.13
N ILE A 23 -0.18 -0.35 -1.96
CA ILE A 23 -0.59 -1.60 -2.61
C ILE A 23 0.51 -2.11 -3.56
N PHE A 24 1.06 -1.24 -4.41
CA PHE A 24 2.17 -1.62 -5.30
C PHE A 24 3.42 -2.05 -4.53
N TYR A 25 3.70 -1.42 -3.39
CA TYR A 25 4.80 -1.82 -2.51
C TYR A 25 4.57 -3.23 -1.95
N LEU A 26 3.37 -3.52 -1.44
CA LEU A 26 3.03 -4.85 -0.90
C LEU A 26 3.07 -5.95 -1.98
N LEU A 27 2.54 -5.68 -3.18
CA LEU A 27 2.63 -6.59 -4.32
C LEU A 27 4.08 -6.88 -4.72
N ALA A 28 4.93 -5.85 -4.74
CA ALA A 28 6.35 -6.04 -5.01
C ALA A 28 7.00 -6.91 -3.92
N LEU A 29 6.70 -6.65 -2.64
CA LEU A 29 7.21 -7.47 -1.54
C LEU A 29 6.76 -8.92 -1.63
N ASP A 30 5.50 -9.18 -1.97
CA ASP A 30 4.99 -10.54 -2.16
C ASP A 30 5.83 -11.34 -3.18
N SER A 31 6.15 -10.70 -4.32
CA SER A 31 7.01 -11.30 -5.34
C SER A 31 8.44 -11.57 -4.85
N TYR A 32 8.97 -10.73 -3.96
CA TYR A 32 10.29 -10.98 -3.34
C TYR A 32 10.23 -12.08 -2.27
N CYS A 33 9.13 -12.17 -1.51
CA CYS A 33 8.93 -13.21 -0.50
C CYS A 33 8.73 -14.60 -1.13
N ASP A 34 8.07 -14.69 -2.29
CA ASP A 34 7.87 -15.96 -3.02
C ASP A 34 9.20 -16.57 -3.50
N GLN A 35 10.21 -15.73 -3.72
CA GLN A 35 11.56 -16.17 -4.13
C GLN A 35 12.40 -16.77 -2.98
N GLY A 36 11.85 -16.86 -1.76
CA GLY A 36 12.50 -17.55 -0.63
C GLY A 36 13.72 -16.81 -0.03
N GLU A 37 13.99 -15.59 -0.49
CA GLU A 37 15.07 -14.76 0.01
C GLU A 37 14.70 -14.14 1.36
N SER A 38 15.70 -13.96 2.23
CA SER A 38 15.54 -13.54 3.64
C SER A 38 15.19 -12.06 3.81
N PHE A 39 14.45 -11.45 2.89
CA PHE A 39 14.08 -10.04 2.95
C PHE A 39 12.98 -9.83 4.00
N ALA A 40 13.43 -9.64 5.24
CA ALA A 40 12.61 -9.34 6.41
C ALA A 40 11.54 -10.40 6.74
N LEU A 41 11.98 -11.49 7.39
CA LEU A 41 11.11 -12.51 8.03
C LEU A 41 9.89 -11.94 8.77
N GLY A 42 9.98 -10.70 9.30
CA GLY A 42 8.87 -10.00 9.94
C GLY A 42 7.80 -9.48 8.97
N ILE A 43 8.19 -8.92 7.81
CA ILE A 43 7.23 -8.30 6.86
C ILE A 43 6.57 -9.38 6.01
N CYS A 44 7.33 -10.36 5.50
CA CYS A 44 6.77 -11.51 4.77
C CYS A 44 5.81 -12.37 5.63
N SER A 45 5.95 -12.35 6.96
CA SER A 45 5.03 -13.04 7.87
C SER A 45 3.70 -12.29 8.03
N ILE A 46 3.74 -10.94 8.05
CA ILE A 46 2.54 -10.09 8.15
C ILE A 46 1.78 -10.09 6.82
N THR A 47 2.48 -10.05 5.70
CA THR A 47 1.89 -10.14 4.36
C THR A 47 1.16 -11.47 4.13
N ARG A 48 1.64 -12.57 4.73
CA ARG A 48 0.98 -13.89 4.71
C ARG A 48 -0.44 -13.91 5.29
N PHE A 49 -0.78 -12.94 6.15
CA PHE A 49 -2.13 -12.78 6.74
C PHE A 49 -3.04 -11.90 5.91
N VAL A 50 -2.50 -11.16 4.93
CA VAL A 50 -3.29 -10.34 4.02
C VAL A 50 -3.46 -11.12 2.72
N PRO A 51 -4.63 -11.70 2.45
CA PRO A 51 -4.88 -12.41 1.22
C PRO A 51 -5.09 -11.37 0.11
N TRP A 52 -4.01 -10.90 -0.51
CA TRP A 52 -4.10 -10.32 -1.84
C TRP A 52 -4.03 -11.42 -2.90
#